data_AF-A0AAW1MC83-F1
#
_entry.id   AF-A0AAW1MC83-F1
#
_cell.length_a   1.000
_cell.length_b   1.000
_cell.length_c   1.000
_cell.angle_alpha   90.00
_cell.angle_beta   90.00
_cell.angle_gamma   90.00
#
_symmetry.space_group_name_H-M   'P 1'
#
loop_
_entity.id
_entity.type
_entity.pdbx_description
1 polymer ?
#
loop_
_entity_poly.entity_id
_entity_poly.type
_entity_poly.pdbx_seq_one_letter_code
_entity_poly.pdbx_strand_id
1 'polypeptide(L)'
;MLCPYSDTSGSEDESPSNGLTLSDGPHSPLKVDSTRRSREPTGNIGSETRGPRGRGRRTNTVSPTTPESSTDRVFIWDLDETIIIFHSLLTGSYATKYNKDSQSVVQLGFRMEEMVFNMADTHFFFNDIEDCDQVHIDDVSSDDNGQDLTNYNFANDGFHSSTATSGNLCLATGVRGGVDWMRKLAFRYRKIKDTYNNYRNSVGGLLGPAKREQWLQLRAEIESMTDNWLTLANKCLTLINSRSNCVNVLVTTTQLVPALAKVLLFGLGGVFPIENIYSATKIGKENCFERIVTRFGRKCTYVVIGDGQDEEAAAKALNFPFWRITSHNEIGALYNALDMDFL
;
A
#
# COMPACT_ATOMS: atom_id res chain seq x y z
N MET A 1 -34.09 -8.35 61.76
CA MET A 1 -34.55 -7.17 62.52
C MET A 1 -33.49 -6.92 63.60
N LEU A 2 -32.81 -5.75 63.52
CA LEU A 2 -31.82 -5.15 64.45
C LEU A 2 -30.43 -5.86 64.53
N CYS A 3 -29.33 -5.45 63.87
CA CYS A 3 -28.53 -4.19 63.81
C CYS A 3 -27.52 -4.00 64.99
N PRO A 4 -26.40 -3.23 64.87
CA PRO A 4 -25.17 -3.55 64.08
C PRO A 4 -23.83 -2.89 64.62
N TYR A 5 -22.77 -2.84 63.77
CA TYR A 5 -21.67 -1.83 63.58
C TYR A 5 -20.87 -1.32 64.81
N SER A 6 -19.58 -0.95 64.82
CA SER A 6 -18.37 -1.01 63.98
C SER A 6 -17.37 -0.06 64.67
N ASP A 7 -16.05 -0.30 64.58
CA ASP A 7 -15.05 0.67 64.99
C ASP A 7 -13.86 0.72 64.03
N THR A 8 -13.54 1.95 63.57
CA THR A 8 -12.22 2.59 63.41
C THR A 8 -11.13 1.92 62.52
N SER A 9 -10.23 2.58 61.77
CA SER A 9 -9.93 3.98 61.39
C SER A 9 -8.55 3.96 60.66
N GLY A 10 -8.31 4.87 59.70
CA GLY A 10 -6.98 5.33 59.24
C GLY A 10 -6.69 5.07 57.73
N SER A 11 -7.00 6.00 56.80
CA SER A 11 -6.22 7.18 56.31
C SER A 11 -4.87 6.80 55.67
N GLU A 12 -4.78 6.69 54.33
CA GLU A 12 -4.57 7.75 53.31
C GLU A 12 -3.24 8.51 53.45
N ASP A 13 -2.39 8.44 52.41
CA ASP A 13 -1.39 9.46 52.12
C ASP A 13 -1.14 9.58 50.60
N GLU A 14 -1.12 10.86 50.18
CA GLU A 14 -1.19 11.41 48.84
C GLU A 14 0.19 11.65 48.19
N SER A 15 0.15 11.95 46.88
CA SER A 15 1.27 12.40 46.03
C SER A 15 1.73 13.82 46.37
N PRO A 16 2.94 14.26 45.93
CA PRO A 16 3.24 15.69 45.85
C PRO A 16 3.37 16.18 44.41
N SER A 17 2.56 17.18 44.07
CA SER A 17 2.80 18.16 43.00
C SER A 17 3.32 19.44 43.65
N ASN A 18 4.41 20.02 43.15
CA ASN A 18 4.88 21.35 43.57
C ASN A 18 4.72 22.35 42.43
N GLY A 19 3.89 23.37 42.66
CA GLY A 19 3.81 24.59 41.88
C GLY A 19 4.31 25.78 42.69
N LEU A 20 5.02 26.70 42.05
CA LEU A 20 5.29 28.05 42.53
C LEU A 20 4.86 29.04 41.45
N THR A 21 4.06 30.03 41.86
CA THR A 21 3.66 31.19 41.05
C THR A 21 4.38 32.42 41.58
N LEU A 22 4.76 33.36 40.70
CA LEU A 22 4.79 34.81 40.94
C LEU A 22 4.84 35.54 39.58
N SER A 23 4.10 36.64 39.54
CA SER A 23 3.72 37.56 38.46
C SER A 23 4.85 38.47 37.94
N ASP A 24 4.84 38.84 36.65
CA ASP A 24 4.38 40.13 36.08
C ASP A 24 4.96 40.38 34.66
N GLY A 25 4.20 41.02 33.76
CA GLY A 25 4.60 41.38 32.38
C GLY A 25 5.50 42.65 32.31
N PRO A 26 5.71 43.32 31.13
CA PRO A 26 4.89 43.30 29.91
C PRO A 26 5.62 43.37 28.54
N HIS A 27 4.79 43.29 27.49
CA HIS A 27 4.90 43.55 26.05
C HIS A 27 5.93 44.56 25.48
N SER A 28 6.34 44.31 24.22
CA SER A 28 6.80 45.33 23.25
C SER A 28 6.81 44.81 21.79
N PRO A 29 6.78 45.68 20.75
CA PRO A 29 5.63 45.72 19.85
C PRO A 29 5.91 45.59 18.33
N LEU A 30 4.79 45.45 17.60
CA LEU A 30 4.63 45.70 16.17
C LEU A 30 5.15 47.09 15.75
N LYS A 31 5.81 47.18 14.59
CA LYS A 31 5.88 48.39 13.77
C LYS A 31 5.44 48.10 12.34
N VAL A 32 4.23 48.56 12.04
CA VAL A 32 3.78 48.95 10.72
C VAL A 32 4.29 50.37 10.51
N ASP A 33 4.96 50.65 9.39
CA ASP A 33 4.79 51.96 8.78
C ASP A 33 4.94 51.88 7.25
N SER A 34 3.89 52.36 6.58
CA SER A 34 3.77 52.46 5.14
C SER A 34 4.03 53.90 4.75
N THR A 35 5.09 54.16 3.99
CA THR A 35 5.24 55.44 3.27
C THR A 35 5.12 55.21 1.77
N ARG A 36 3.92 55.53 1.27
CA ARG A 36 3.68 55.87 -0.13
C ARG A 36 4.55 57.07 -0.51
N ARG A 37 5.24 57.00 -1.65
CA ARG A 37 5.38 58.15 -2.55
C ARG A 37 5.62 57.68 -3.98
N SER A 38 4.56 57.88 -4.77
CA SER A 38 4.51 57.92 -6.21
C SER A 38 5.43 59.01 -6.78
N ARG A 39 6.09 58.71 -7.90
CA ARG A 39 6.40 59.71 -8.94
C ARG A 39 6.77 59.02 -10.25
N GLU A 40 5.98 59.33 -11.28
CA GLU A 40 6.29 59.12 -12.69
C GLU A 40 7.60 59.82 -13.09
N PRO A 41 8.16 59.49 -14.26
CA PRO A 41 8.07 60.51 -15.30
C PRO A 41 7.81 59.97 -16.72
N THR A 42 7.04 60.76 -17.46
CA THR A 42 7.05 60.85 -18.92
C THR A 42 8.21 61.72 -19.39
N GLY A 43 8.78 61.45 -20.57
CA GLY A 43 9.75 62.36 -21.20
C GLY A 43 10.62 61.69 -22.26
N ASN A 44 10.49 62.14 -23.50
CA ASN A 44 10.98 61.54 -24.73
C ASN A 44 12.21 62.31 -25.28
N ILE A 45 12.98 61.65 -26.16
CA ILE A 45 13.91 62.18 -27.20
C ILE A 45 15.35 62.56 -26.78
N GLY A 46 16.33 61.92 -27.43
CA GLY A 46 17.73 62.36 -27.54
C GLY A 46 18.63 61.35 -28.25
N SER A 47 19.07 61.69 -29.46
CA SER A 47 19.83 60.87 -30.42
C SER A 47 21.35 60.81 -30.13
N GLU A 48 21.98 59.77 -30.71
CA GLU A 48 23.37 59.69 -31.24
C GLU A 48 24.56 59.05 -30.50
N THR A 49 25.11 58.02 -31.18
CA THR A 49 26.51 57.61 -31.39
C THR A 49 27.31 56.71 -30.41
N ARG A 50 27.57 55.49 -30.92
CA ARG A 50 28.84 54.69 -31.02
C ARG A 50 29.63 54.28 -29.77
N GLY A 51 29.77 52.95 -29.59
CA GLY A 51 30.94 52.29 -28.95
C GLY A 51 30.64 50.90 -28.34
N PRO A 52 31.42 49.82 -28.62
CA PRO A 52 31.03 48.43 -28.33
C PRO A 52 31.64 47.83 -27.06
N ARG A 53 31.07 46.68 -26.64
CA ARG A 53 31.56 45.62 -25.71
C ARG A 53 30.89 45.60 -24.33
N GLY A 54 30.10 44.54 -24.09
CA GLY A 54 29.58 44.19 -22.77
C GLY A 54 28.75 42.91 -22.81
N ARG A 55 29.40 41.78 -22.56
CA ARG A 55 28.86 40.41 -22.55
C ARG A 55 27.84 40.27 -21.40
N GLY A 56 26.55 40.11 -21.70
CA GLY A 56 25.47 40.10 -20.70
C GLY A 56 24.52 38.91 -20.82
N ARG A 57 24.89 37.81 -20.15
CA ARG A 57 24.05 36.83 -19.43
C ARG A 57 22.76 36.32 -20.11
N ARG A 58 22.87 35.11 -20.71
CA ARG A 58 21.73 34.22 -21.01
C ARG A 58 20.89 34.01 -19.74
N THR A 59 19.59 34.22 -19.87
CA THR A 59 18.55 33.78 -18.95
C THR A 59 18.58 32.24 -18.91
N ASN A 60 19.15 31.66 -17.85
CA ASN A 60 18.93 30.25 -17.54
C ASN A 60 17.49 30.12 -17.04
N THR A 61 16.60 29.69 -17.92
CA THR A 61 15.36 29.01 -17.53
C THR A 61 15.78 27.74 -16.79
N VAL A 62 15.75 27.80 -15.46
CA VAL A 62 15.84 26.60 -14.63
C VAL A 62 14.51 25.88 -14.84
N SER A 63 14.53 24.88 -15.71
CA SER A 63 13.47 23.86 -15.76
C SER A 63 13.32 23.29 -14.35
N PRO A 64 12.09 23.03 -13.87
CA PRO A 64 11.93 22.40 -12.57
C PRO A 64 12.65 21.05 -12.62
N THR A 65 13.71 20.91 -11.83
CA THR A 65 14.36 19.64 -11.56
C THR A 65 13.31 18.78 -10.87
N THR A 66 12.66 17.89 -11.62
CA THR A 66 12.02 16.71 -11.07
C THR A 66 13.05 16.07 -10.13
N PRO A 67 12.71 15.80 -8.85
CA PRO A 67 13.57 15.03 -7.98
C PRO A 67 13.98 13.78 -8.76
N GLU A 68 15.27 13.60 -9.02
CA GLU A 68 15.72 12.36 -9.64
C GLU A 68 15.37 11.25 -8.65
N SER A 69 14.39 10.43 -9.03
CA SER A 69 14.08 9.19 -8.30
C SER A 69 15.39 8.44 -8.16
N SER A 70 15.85 8.20 -6.94
CA SER A 70 17.06 7.42 -6.66
C SER A 70 16.89 5.93 -6.97
N THR A 71 15.72 5.53 -7.47
CA THR A 71 15.40 4.16 -7.84
C THR A 71 16.00 3.85 -9.20
N ASP A 72 16.98 2.94 -9.22
CA ASP A 72 17.60 2.44 -10.43
C ASP A 72 16.88 1.18 -10.93
N ARG A 73 16.35 0.36 -10.03
CA ARG A 73 15.79 -0.96 -10.34
C ARG A 73 14.44 -1.19 -9.68
N VAL A 74 13.49 -1.71 -10.46
CA VAL A 74 12.16 -2.07 -10.01
C VAL A 74 11.95 -3.57 -10.27
N PHE A 75 11.79 -4.33 -9.19
CA PHE A 75 11.49 -5.75 -9.24
C PHE A 75 9.98 -5.94 -9.18
N ILE A 76 9.40 -6.41 -10.28
CA ILE A 76 7.97 -6.64 -10.43
C ILE A 76 7.71 -8.13 -10.22
N TRP A 77 7.12 -8.45 -9.07
CA TRP A 77 6.84 -9.81 -8.65
C TRP A 77 5.40 -10.21 -8.98
N ASP A 78 5.21 -11.45 -9.41
CA ASP A 78 3.95 -12.17 -9.23
C ASP A 78 3.82 -12.70 -7.78
N LEU A 79 2.58 -13.01 -7.36
CA LEU A 79 2.27 -13.47 -6.01
C LEU A 79 2.19 -15.00 -5.92
N ASP A 80 1.17 -15.58 -6.56
CA ASP A 80 0.72 -16.95 -6.36
C ASP A 80 1.61 -17.88 -7.18
N GLU A 81 2.19 -18.89 -6.55
CA GLU A 81 3.18 -19.83 -7.14
C GLU A 81 4.54 -19.22 -7.50
N THR A 82 4.72 -17.93 -7.19
CA THR A 82 6.01 -17.23 -7.27
C THR A 82 6.57 -16.92 -5.88
N ILE A 83 5.94 -16.03 -5.11
CA ILE A 83 6.37 -15.70 -3.74
C ILE A 83 5.77 -16.69 -2.74
N ILE A 84 4.48 -16.98 -2.88
CA ILE A 84 3.72 -17.86 -2.00
C ILE A 84 3.27 -19.09 -2.77
N ILE A 85 3.06 -20.20 -2.05
CA ILE A 85 2.37 -21.37 -2.59
C ILE A 85 0.95 -21.36 -2.04
N PHE A 86 -0.06 -21.25 -2.92
CA PHE A 86 -1.44 -21.11 -2.46
C PHE A 86 -2.46 -21.78 -3.38
N HIS A 87 -2.59 -21.34 -4.63
CA HIS A 87 -3.51 -21.94 -5.59
C HIS A 87 -3.17 -23.43 -5.86
N SER A 88 -1.88 -23.76 -5.89
CA SER A 88 -1.41 -25.12 -6.05
C SER A 88 -1.66 -26.02 -4.82
N LEU A 89 -1.89 -25.42 -3.63
CA LEU A 89 -2.40 -26.15 -2.46
C LEU A 89 -3.87 -26.54 -2.68
N LEU A 90 -4.71 -25.59 -3.10
CA LEU A 90 -6.15 -25.80 -3.30
C LEU A 90 -6.43 -26.84 -4.39
N THR A 91 -5.68 -26.79 -5.49
CA THR A 91 -5.82 -27.74 -6.60
C THR A 91 -5.15 -29.09 -6.34
N GLY A 92 -4.33 -29.20 -5.28
CA GLY A 92 -3.52 -30.37 -4.99
C GLY A 92 -2.32 -30.58 -5.94
N SER A 93 -2.11 -29.68 -6.90
CA SER A 93 -1.04 -29.79 -7.91
C SER A 93 0.36 -29.69 -7.28
N TYR A 94 0.52 -28.93 -6.18
CA TYR A 94 1.77 -28.92 -5.41
C TYR A 94 2.10 -30.32 -4.87
N ALA A 95 1.08 -31.01 -4.34
CA ALA A 95 1.25 -32.35 -3.76
C ALA A 95 1.73 -33.35 -4.81
N THR A 96 1.13 -33.32 -6.00
CA THR A 96 1.57 -34.17 -7.12
C THR A 96 3.00 -33.87 -7.55
N LYS A 97 3.35 -32.58 -7.68
CA LYS A 97 4.67 -32.15 -8.16
C LYS A 97 5.80 -32.49 -7.19
N TYR A 98 5.57 -32.35 -5.89
CA TYR A 98 6.59 -32.55 -4.85
C TYR A 98 6.39 -33.84 -4.04
N ASN A 99 5.55 -34.76 -4.54
CA ASN A 99 5.25 -36.05 -3.92
C ASN A 99 4.87 -35.94 -2.43
N LYS A 100 3.93 -35.04 -2.13
CA LYS A 100 3.35 -34.83 -0.79
C LYS A 100 1.99 -35.52 -0.68
N ASP A 101 1.49 -35.66 0.55
CA ASP A 101 0.13 -36.14 0.77
C ASP A 101 -0.91 -35.12 0.29
N SER A 102 -1.72 -35.53 -0.70
CA SER A 102 -2.68 -34.64 -1.36
C SER A 102 -3.77 -34.12 -0.41
N GLN A 103 -4.29 -34.98 0.48
CA GLN A 103 -5.34 -34.58 1.41
C GLN A 103 -4.85 -33.51 2.40
N SER A 104 -3.66 -33.71 2.97
CA SER A 104 -3.04 -32.76 3.89
C SER A 104 -2.77 -31.41 3.22
N VAL A 105 -2.23 -31.42 1.98
CA VAL A 105 -1.94 -30.19 1.21
C VAL A 105 -3.21 -29.38 0.94
N VAL A 106 -4.26 -30.04 0.44
CA VAL A 106 -5.53 -29.38 0.09
C VAL A 106 -6.21 -28.83 1.36
N GLN A 107 -6.16 -29.56 2.48
CA GLN A 107 -6.70 -29.08 3.75
C GLN A 107 -6.02 -27.79 4.23
N LEU A 108 -4.70 -27.67 4.07
CA LEU A 108 -3.97 -26.44 4.39
C LEU A 108 -4.40 -25.28 3.48
N GLY A 109 -4.58 -25.55 2.18
CA GLY A 109 -5.11 -24.59 1.21
C GLY A 109 -6.46 -24.01 1.65
N PHE A 110 -7.44 -24.87 1.97
CA PHE A 110 -8.77 -24.42 2.40
C PHE A 110 -8.75 -23.62 3.71
N ARG A 111 -7.96 -24.06 4.69
CA ARG A 111 -7.81 -23.31 5.95
C ARG A 111 -7.24 -21.92 5.71
N MET A 112 -6.27 -21.78 4.80
CA MET A 112 -5.69 -20.46 4.47
C MET A 112 -6.66 -19.60 3.66
N GLU A 113 -7.40 -20.20 2.72
CA GLU A 113 -8.44 -19.52 1.96
C GLU A 113 -9.53 -18.94 2.87
N GLU A 114 -10.00 -19.72 3.84
CA GLU A 114 -10.96 -19.26 4.85
C GLU A 114 -10.41 -18.04 5.62
N MET A 115 -9.14 -18.07 6.02
CA MET A 115 -8.51 -16.94 6.70
C MET A 115 -8.38 -15.70 5.80
N VAL A 116 -8.05 -15.88 4.52
CA VAL A 116 -7.94 -14.78 3.54
C VAL A 116 -9.28 -14.08 3.37
N PHE A 117 -10.35 -14.83 3.08
CA PHE A 117 -11.69 -14.24 2.92
C PHE A 117 -12.21 -13.66 4.22
N ASN A 118 -11.97 -14.32 5.35
CA ASN A 118 -12.39 -13.77 6.64
C ASN A 118 -11.70 -12.43 6.96
N MET A 119 -10.41 -12.28 6.65
CA MET A 119 -9.71 -11.00 6.80
C MET A 119 -10.26 -9.94 5.85
N ALA A 120 -10.47 -10.32 4.58
CA ALA A 120 -11.01 -9.44 3.55
C ALA A 120 -12.38 -8.87 3.95
N ASP A 121 -13.29 -9.74 4.42
CA ASP A 121 -14.63 -9.33 4.86
C ASP A 121 -14.60 -8.52 6.15
N THR A 122 -13.86 -8.98 7.16
CA THR A 122 -13.91 -8.39 8.50
C THR A 122 -13.21 -7.03 8.56
N HIS A 123 -12.12 -6.86 7.79
CA HIS A 123 -11.24 -5.71 7.93
C HIS A 123 -11.12 -4.85 6.68
N PHE A 124 -11.48 -5.38 5.50
CA PHE A 124 -11.29 -4.69 4.22
C PHE A 124 -12.57 -4.52 3.39
N PHE A 125 -13.74 -4.59 4.02
CA PHE A 125 -15.02 -4.30 3.39
C PHE A 125 -15.31 -5.14 2.14
N PHE A 126 -14.73 -6.34 2.01
CA PHE A 126 -14.79 -7.09 0.75
C PHE A 126 -16.21 -7.31 0.25
N ASN A 127 -17.14 -7.73 1.12
CA ASN A 127 -18.58 -7.79 0.83
C ASN A 127 -19.19 -6.50 0.24
N ASP A 128 -18.69 -5.31 0.61
CA ASP A 128 -19.20 -4.04 0.11
C ASP A 128 -18.66 -3.72 -1.29
N ILE A 129 -17.37 -4.04 -1.54
CA ILE A 129 -16.61 -3.50 -2.69
C ILE A 129 -16.16 -4.53 -3.72
N GLU A 130 -16.51 -5.80 -3.57
CA GLU A 130 -16.16 -6.89 -4.50
C GLU A 130 -16.47 -6.53 -5.96
N ASP A 131 -17.70 -6.08 -6.26
CA ASP A 131 -18.10 -5.75 -7.64
C ASP A 131 -17.46 -4.46 -8.17
N CYS A 132 -16.92 -3.62 -7.29
CA CYS A 132 -16.27 -2.35 -7.64
C CYS A 132 -14.77 -2.35 -7.31
N ASP A 133 -14.14 -3.53 -7.40
CA ASP A 133 -12.70 -3.72 -7.18
C ASP A 133 -11.82 -2.73 -7.99
N GLN A 134 -10.68 -2.36 -7.43
CA GLN A 134 -9.76 -1.38 -8.02
C GLN A 134 -8.44 -2.03 -8.36
N VAL A 135 -7.75 -1.49 -9.36
CA VAL A 135 -6.42 -1.99 -9.74
C VAL A 135 -5.39 -1.58 -8.68
N HIS A 136 -5.50 -0.37 -8.13
CA HIS A 136 -4.56 0.18 -7.16
C HIS A 136 -5.29 0.91 -6.03
N ILE A 137 -4.72 0.89 -4.83
CA ILE A 137 -5.32 1.40 -3.58
C ILE A 137 -5.76 2.88 -3.66
N ASP A 138 -5.08 3.68 -4.49
CA ASP A 138 -5.33 5.12 -4.64
C ASP A 138 -6.18 5.49 -5.86
N ASP A 139 -6.74 4.53 -6.62
CA ASP A 139 -7.45 4.80 -7.88
C ASP A 139 -8.70 5.68 -7.72
N VAL A 140 -9.33 5.63 -6.55
CA VAL A 140 -10.52 6.44 -6.21
C VAL A 140 -10.21 7.58 -5.23
N SER A 141 -8.92 7.84 -4.96
CA SER A 141 -8.50 8.83 -3.95
C SER A 141 -8.91 10.27 -4.28
N SER A 142 -9.14 10.60 -5.56
CA SER A 142 -9.58 11.93 -6.00
C SER A 142 -10.99 12.31 -5.54
N ASP A 143 -11.82 11.32 -5.25
CA ASP A 143 -13.20 11.51 -4.77
C ASP A 143 -13.27 11.65 -3.23
N ASP A 144 -12.15 11.41 -2.55
CA ASP A 144 -12.00 11.59 -1.11
C ASP A 144 -11.84 13.07 -0.73
N ASN A 145 -12.55 13.51 0.30
CA ASN A 145 -12.46 14.89 0.81
C ASN A 145 -11.50 15.03 2.01
N GLY A 146 -10.81 13.96 2.40
CA GLY A 146 -9.86 13.94 3.50
C GLY A 146 -10.48 14.01 4.90
N GLN A 147 -11.81 13.80 5.04
CA GLN A 147 -12.42 13.82 6.35
C GLN A 147 -11.85 12.72 7.26
N ASP A 148 -11.81 12.99 8.56
CA ASP A 148 -11.45 11.98 9.56
C ASP A 148 -12.47 10.85 9.55
N LEU A 149 -11.98 9.61 9.48
CA LEU A 149 -12.80 8.39 9.42
C LEU A 149 -12.84 7.67 10.77
N THR A 150 -12.24 8.22 11.83
CA THR A 150 -12.18 7.58 13.16
C THR A 150 -13.57 7.27 13.71
N ASN A 151 -14.52 8.20 13.55
CA ASN A 151 -15.91 8.05 14.00
C ASN A 151 -16.91 7.82 12.85
N TYR A 152 -16.41 7.53 11.64
CA TYR A 152 -17.27 7.30 10.48
C TYR A 152 -17.92 5.90 10.56
N ASN A 153 -19.24 5.84 10.48
CA ASN A 153 -19.98 4.60 10.59
C ASN A 153 -20.23 3.97 9.21
N PHE A 154 -19.29 3.14 8.75
CA PHE A 154 -19.38 2.43 7.46
C PHE A 154 -20.62 1.51 7.35
N ALA A 155 -21.08 0.92 8.46
CA ALA A 155 -22.22 -0.01 8.42
C ALA A 155 -23.55 0.70 8.14
N ASN A 156 -23.67 1.99 8.48
CA ASN A 156 -24.90 2.77 8.33
C ASN A 156 -24.73 3.98 7.40
N ASP A 157 -23.70 3.99 6.54
CA ASP A 157 -23.48 5.10 5.61
C ASP A 157 -24.34 5.02 4.34
N GLY A 158 -25.08 3.94 4.14
CA GLY A 158 -25.95 3.72 2.98
C GLY A 158 -25.19 3.44 1.69
N PHE A 159 -23.93 3.03 1.75
CA PHE A 159 -23.22 2.47 0.61
C PHE A 159 -23.81 1.10 0.24
N HIS A 160 -23.99 0.85 -1.06
CA HIS A 160 -24.46 -0.41 -1.59
C HIS A 160 -23.64 -0.73 -2.83
N SER A 161 -23.23 -2.00 -2.98
CA SER A 161 -22.61 -2.46 -4.23
C SER A 161 -23.59 -2.23 -5.38
N SER A 162 -23.09 -1.65 -6.48
CA SER A 162 -23.89 -1.19 -7.63
C SER A 162 -24.65 -2.31 -8.38
N THR A 163 -24.53 -3.57 -7.95
CA THR A 163 -25.20 -4.75 -8.51
C THR A 163 -26.57 -5.03 -7.91
N ALA A 164 -26.96 -4.36 -6.82
CA ALA A 164 -28.34 -4.39 -6.35
C ALA A 164 -29.21 -3.45 -7.20
N THR A 165 -29.79 -4.00 -8.28
CA THR A 165 -30.80 -3.42 -9.19
C THR A 165 -30.29 -2.60 -10.39
N SER A 166 -30.09 -3.33 -11.49
CA SER A 166 -30.50 -2.88 -12.82
C SER A 166 -31.83 -2.11 -12.73
N GLY A 167 -31.78 -0.78 -12.89
CA GLY A 167 -32.97 0.02 -13.17
C GLY A 167 -33.06 1.40 -12.50
N ASN A 168 -32.42 1.65 -11.35
CA ASN A 168 -32.79 2.83 -10.54
C ASN A 168 -31.66 3.76 -10.09
N LEU A 169 -30.52 3.83 -10.80
CA LEU A 169 -29.55 4.92 -10.59
C LEU A 169 -30.13 6.33 -10.90
N CYS A 170 -31.38 6.41 -11.37
CA CYS A 170 -31.99 7.66 -11.82
C CYS A 170 -33.04 8.30 -10.89
N LEU A 171 -33.51 7.68 -9.80
CA LEU A 171 -34.64 8.27 -9.05
C LEU A 171 -34.57 8.07 -7.52
N ALA A 172 -33.64 8.78 -6.88
CA ALA A 172 -33.94 9.64 -5.74
C ALA A 172 -32.80 10.68 -5.63
N THR A 173 -33.06 11.91 -6.08
CA THR A 173 -32.18 13.10 -5.92
C THR A 173 -30.84 13.15 -6.70
N GLY A 174 -30.92 13.07 -8.03
CA GLY A 174 -30.00 13.77 -8.96
C GLY A 174 -28.55 13.29 -9.04
N VAL A 175 -27.78 13.98 -9.89
CA VAL A 175 -26.33 13.81 -10.19
C VAL A 175 -25.43 13.67 -8.95
N ARG A 176 -25.95 13.97 -7.74
CA ARG A 176 -25.29 13.81 -6.45
C ARG A 176 -25.13 12.36 -5.98
N GLY A 177 -25.97 11.42 -6.44
CA GLY A 177 -25.92 10.02 -6.00
C GLY A 177 -24.61 9.32 -6.37
N GLY A 178 -24.12 9.52 -7.61
CA GLY A 178 -22.84 8.96 -8.05
C GLY A 178 -21.63 9.59 -7.35
N VAL A 179 -21.65 10.90 -7.11
CA VAL A 179 -20.55 11.61 -6.42
C VAL A 179 -20.44 11.19 -4.95
N ASP A 180 -21.58 11.07 -4.25
CA ASP A 180 -21.59 10.60 -2.87
C ASP A 180 -21.16 9.13 -2.77
N TRP A 181 -21.60 8.28 -3.70
CA TRP A 181 -21.19 6.89 -3.79
C TRP A 181 -19.67 6.74 -4.02
N MET A 182 -19.10 7.48 -4.97
CA MET A 182 -17.65 7.48 -5.24
C MET A 182 -16.84 7.92 -4.02
N ARG A 183 -17.33 8.93 -3.29
CA ARG A 183 -16.70 9.38 -2.04
C ARG A 183 -16.71 8.29 -0.97
N LYS A 184 -17.82 7.57 -0.81
CA LYS A 184 -17.94 6.44 0.14
C LYS A 184 -17.06 5.25 -0.25
N LEU A 185 -16.89 5.01 -1.54
CA LEU A 185 -15.93 4.04 -2.05
C LEU A 185 -14.50 4.46 -1.70
N ALA A 186 -14.15 5.72 -1.92
CA ALA A 186 -12.84 6.28 -1.57
C ALA A 186 -12.54 6.16 -0.06
N PHE A 187 -13.53 6.40 0.81
CA PHE A 187 -13.37 6.20 2.26
C PHE A 187 -13.03 4.76 2.64
N ARG A 188 -13.63 3.77 1.98
CA ARG A 188 -13.32 2.35 2.21
C ARG A 188 -11.89 2.03 1.81
N TYR A 189 -11.46 2.46 0.62
CA TYR A 189 -10.07 2.26 0.17
C TYR A 189 -9.04 2.99 1.05
N ARG A 190 -9.32 4.23 1.49
CA ARG A 190 -8.46 4.91 2.46
C ARG A 190 -8.43 4.17 3.80
N LYS A 191 -9.56 3.68 4.29
CA LYS A 191 -9.61 2.90 5.55
C LYS A 191 -8.87 1.56 5.44
N ILE A 192 -8.92 0.91 4.27
CA ILE A 192 -8.11 -0.28 3.95
C ILE A 192 -6.63 0.08 4.00
N LYS A 193 -6.24 1.20 3.38
CA LYS A 193 -4.86 1.72 3.37
C LYS A 193 -4.34 1.97 4.77
N ASP A 194 -5.12 2.64 5.61
CA ASP A 194 -4.78 2.91 7.01
C ASP A 194 -4.63 1.60 7.80
N THR A 195 -5.60 0.69 7.66
CA THR A 195 -5.58 -0.61 8.34
C THR A 195 -4.36 -1.43 7.93
N TYR A 196 -4.07 -1.55 6.64
CA TYR A 196 -2.87 -2.24 6.15
C TYR A 196 -1.61 -1.63 6.76
N ASN A 197 -1.44 -0.31 6.68
CA ASN A 197 -0.23 0.35 7.18
C ASN A 197 -0.05 0.22 8.69
N ASN A 198 -1.14 0.24 9.45
CA ASN A 198 -1.11 0.06 10.91
C ASN A 198 -0.75 -1.38 11.33
N TYR A 199 -1.10 -2.38 10.51
CA TYR A 199 -1.00 -3.79 10.88
C TYR A 199 -0.04 -4.63 10.04
N ARG A 200 0.60 -4.07 9.00
CA ARG A 200 1.51 -4.81 8.10
C ARG A 200 2.71 -5.47 8.78
N ASN A 201 3.08 -4.98 9.96
CA ASN A 201 4.14 -5.55 10.81
C ASN A 201 3.59 -6.24 12.07
N SER A 202 2.28 -6.29 12.26
CA SER A 202 1.61 -6.72 13.48
C SER A 202 0.26 -7.41 13.20
N VAL A 203 0.21 -8.26 12.16
CA VAL A 203 -1.01 -8.92 11.66
C VAL A 203 -1.77 -9.69 12.74
N GLY A 204 -1.06 -10.31 13.69
CA GLY A 204 -1.69 -10.98 14.83
C GLY A 204 -2.51 -10.05 15.73
N GLY A 205 -2.20 -8.75 15.76
CA GLY A 205 -3.01 -7.73 16.44
C GLY A 205 -4.30 -7.38 15.71
N LEU A 206 -4.29 -7.44 14.37
CA LEU A 206 -5.49 -7.27 13.54
C LEU A 206 -6.46 -8.45 13.69
N LEU A 207 -5.92 -9.67 13.65
CA LEU A 207 -6.68 -10.92 13.75
C LEU A 207 -7.30 -11.14 15.14
N GLY A 208 -6.68 -10.60 16.19
CA GLY A 208 -7.02 -10.87 17.58
C GLY A 208 -6.47 -12.22 18.09
N PRO A 209 -6.50 -12.45 19.42
CA PRO A 209 -5.73 -13.54 20.05
C PRO A 209 -6.07 -14.94 19.54
N ALA A 210 -7.36 -15.27 19.40
CA ALA A 210 -7.80 -16.61 19.00
C ALA A 210 -7.40 -16.96 17.57
N LYS A 211 -7.66 -16.06 16.61
CA LYS A 211 -7.30 -16.27 15.19
C LYS A 211 -5.79 -16.17 14.96
N ARG A 212 -5.07 -15.39 15.77
CA ARG A 212 -3.61 -15.29 15.69
C ARG A 212 -2.92 -16.65 15.94
N GLU A 213 -3.35 -17.41 16.92
CA GLU A 213 -2.74 -18.72 17.21
C GLU A 213 -2.97 -19.71 16.05
N GLN A 214 -4.21 -19.80 15.58
CA GLN A 214 -4.57 -20.62 14.42
C GLN A 214 -3.79 -20.23 13.16
N TRP A 215 -3.63 -18.93 12.93
CA TRP A 215 -2.85 -18.39 11.83
C TRP A 215 -1.38 -18.80 11.90
N LEU A 216 -0.74 -18.62 13.06
CA LEU A 216 0.67 -18.95 13.24
C LEU A 216 0.91 -20.46 13.05
N GLN A 217 0.03 -21.29 13.60
CA GLN A 217 0.10 -22.74 13.39
C GLN A 217 -0.05 -23.09 11.91
N LEU A 218 -1.07 -22.56 11.25
CA LEU A 218 -1.32 -22.81 9.82
C LEU A 218 -0.14 -22.37 8.94
N ARG A 219 0.46 -21.20 9.24
CA ARG A 219 1.64 -20.71 8.52
C ARG A 219 2.84 -21.64 8.72
N ALA A 220 3.07 -22.14 9.94
CA ALA A 220 4.13 -23.11 10.19
C ALA A 220 3.91 -24.44 9.46
N GLU A 221 2.67 -24.94 9.44
CA GLU A 221 2.30 -26.16 8.71
C GLU A 221 2.50 -26.00 7.19
N ILE A 222 2.08 -24.87 6.61
CA ILE A 222 2.30 -24.55 5.19
C ILE A 222 3.80 -24.44 4.89
N GLU A 223 4.57 -23.76 5.74
CA GLU A 223 6.02 -23.60 5.52
C GLU A 223 6.73 -24.97 5.50
N SER A 224 6.39 -25.85 6.44
CA SER A 224 6.89 -27.23 6.48
C SER A 224 6.46 -28.03 5.25
N MET A 225 5.17 -27.95 4.87
CA MET A 225 4.63 -28.68 3.72
C MET A 225 5.28 -28.24 2.40
N THR A 226 5.66 -26.96 2.30
CA THR A 226 6.20 -26.33 1.10
C THR A 226 7.74 -26.26 1.10
N ASP A 227 8.38 -27.03 1.98
CA ASP A 227 9.85 -27.12 2.09
C ASP A 227 10.52 -25.74 2.20
N ASN A 228 9.91 -24.83 2.96
CA ASN A 228 10.35 -23.46 3.21
C ASN A 228 10.38 -22.55 1.96
N TRP A 229 9.46 -22.75 1.00
CA TRP A 229 9.35 -21.94 -0.22
C TRP A 229 9.35 -20.44 0.08
N LEU A 230 8.46 -20.01 0.97
CA LEU A 230 8.27 -18.60 1.27
C LEU A 230 9.45 -18.02 2.06
N THR A 231 10.06 -18.79 2.95
CA THR A 231 11.32 -18.39 3.61
C THR A 231 12.40 -18.10 2.56
N LEU A 232 12.51 -18.93 1.52
CA LEU A 232 13.48 -18.72 0.45
C LEU A 232 13.15 -17.48 -0.40
N ALA A 233 11.88 -17.28 -0.79
CA ALA A 233 11.45 -16.09 -1.50
C ALA A 233 11.68 -14.80 -0.69
N ASN A 234 11.40 -14.84 0.62
CA ASN A 234 11.61 -13.71 1.53
C ASN A 234 13.06 -13.26 1.65
N LYS A 235 14.03 -14.16 1.46
CA LYS A 235 15.45 -13.76 1.40
C LYS A 235 15.71 -12.83 0.22
N CYS A 236 15.17 -13.14 -0.95
CA CYS A 236 15.28 -12.28 -2.14
C CYS A 236 14.59 -10.93 -1.92
N LEU A 237 13.34 -10.96 -1.44
CA LEU A 237 12.56 -9.75 -1.18
C LEU A 237 13.24 -8.82 -0.17
N THR A 238 13.77 -9.38 0.92
CA THR A 238 14.46 -8.60 1.97
C THR A 238 15.78 -8.02 1.47
N LEU A 239 16.55 -8.78 0.67
CA LEU A 239 17.79 -8.29 0.07
C LEU A 239 17.53 -7.13 -0.91
N ILE A 240 16.48 -7.22 -1.72
CA ILE A 240 16.05 -6.09 -2.57
C ILE A 240 15.63 -4.90 -1.71
N ASN A 241 14.84 -5.13 -0.66
CA ASN A 241 14.31 -4.07 0.21
C ASN A 241 15.40 -3.36 1.03
N SER A 242 16.56 -3.98 1.26
CA SER A 242 17.68 -3.35 1.96
C SER A 242 18.51 -2.42 1.08
N ARG A 243 18.36 -2.50 -0.25
CA ARG A 243 19.06 -1.65 -1.23
C ARG A 243 18.29 -0.34 -1.46
N SER A 244 18.96 0.79 -1.24
CA SER A 244 18.34 2.12 -1.36
C SER A 244 17.90 2.50 -2.78
N ASN A 245 18.45 1.84 -3.80
CA ASN A 245 18.16 2.09 -5.22
C ASN A 245 17.25 1.03 -5.87
N CYS A 246 16.73 0.08 -5.08
CA CYS A 246 15.85 -0.98 -5.56
C CYS A 246 14.47 -0.88 -4.91
N VAL A 247 13.44 -1.32 -5.63
CA VAL A 247 12.06 -1.33 -5.13
C VAL A 247 11.37 -2.65 -5.50
N ASN A 248 10.67 -3.24 -4.53
CA ASN A 248 9.74 -4.34 -4.78
C ASN A 248 8.35 -3.80 -5.15
N VAL A 249 7.77 -4.33 -6.21
CA VAL A 249 6.39 -4.08 -6.67
C VAL A 249 5.71 -5.42 -6.90
N LEU A 250 4.47 -5.57 -6.42
CA LEU A 250 3.66 -6.77 -6.57
C LEU A 250 2.58 -6.53 -7.62
N VAL A 251 2.43 -7.46 -8.56
CA VAL A 251 1.33 -7.47 -9.53
C VAL A 251 0.73 -8.87 -9.57
N THR A 252 -0.53 -9.03 -9.18
CA THR A 252 -1.23 -10.33 -9.09
C THR A 252 -2.53 -10.31 -9.88
N THR A 253 -3.00 -11.47 -10.36
CA THR A 253 -4.33 -11.63 -10.97
C THR A 253 -5.45 -11.78 -9.93
N THR A 254 -5.13 -11.84 -8.63
CA THR A 254 -6.11 -11.77 -7.54
C THR A 254 -6.70 -10.36 -7.45
N GLN A 255 -8.01 -10.23 -7.14
CA GLN A 255 -8.63 -8.95 -6.82
C GLN A 255 -7.85 -8.23 -5.71
N LEU A 256 -7.86 -6.89 -5.70
CA LEU A 256 -6.96 -6.13 -4.83
C LEU A 256 -7.18 -6.45 -3.34
N VAL A 257 -8.43 -6.52 -2.88
CA VAL A 257 -8.73 -6.73 -1.46
C VAL A 257 -8.26 -8.10 -0.94
N PRO A 258 -8.61 -9.24 -1.56
CA PRO A 258 -8.04 -10.53 -1.18
C PRO A 258 -6.51 -10.60 -1.36
N ALA A 259 -5.94 -9.89 -2.35
CA ALA A 259 -4.48 -9.82 -2.51
C ALA A 259 -3.82 -9.14 -1.30
N LEU A 260 -4.38 -8.03 -0.79
CA LEU A 260 -3.89 -7.38 0.43
C LEU A 260 -4.00 -8.29 1.65
N ALA A 261 -5.09 -9.04 1.78
CA ALA A 261 -5.25 -10.02 2.85
C ALA A 261 -4.19 -11.14 2.77
N LYS A 262 -3.92 -11.68 1.57
CA LYS A 262 -2.81 -12.62 1.35
C LYS A 262 -1.47 -12.01 1.77
N VAL A 263 -1.15 -10.80 1.30
CA VAL A 263 0.13 -10.13 1.63
C VAL A 263 0.33 -10.00 3.14
N LEU A 264 -0.71 -9.66 3.89
CA LEU A 264 -0.66 -9.63 5.36
C LEU A 264 -0.49 -11.04 5.95
N LEU A 265 -1.35 -11.99 5.59
CA LEU A 265 -1.35 -13.34 6.17
C LEU A 265 -0.05 -14.11 5.87
N PHE A 266 0.60 -13.84 4.76
CA PHE A 266 1.89 -14.43 4.42
C PHE A 266 3.10 -13.64 4.96
N GLY A 267 2.87 -12.53 5.68
CA GLY A 267 3.93 -11.76 6.35
C GLY A 267 4.76 -10.89 5.40
N LEU A 268 4.20 -10.56 4.24
CA LEU A 268 4.87 -9.81 3.17
C LEU A 268 4.69 -8.28 3.31
N GLY A 269 3.87 -7.84 4.27
CA GLY A 269 3.52 -6.43 4.43
C GLY A 269 4.71 -5.51 4.76
N GLY A 270 5.78 -6.04 5.36
CA GLY A 270 7.00 -5.27 5.64
C GLY A 270 7.85 -4.97 4.41
N VAL A 271 7.73 -5.74 3.33
CA VAL A 271 8.52 -5.60 2.09
C VAL A 271 7.72 -5.03 0.92
N PHE A 272 6.38 -5.04 1.00
CA PHE A 272 5.49 -4.39 0.04
C PHE A 272 4.72 -3.25 0.71
N PRO A 273 5.14 -1.99 0.50
CA PRO A 273 4.25 -0.85 0.70
C PRO A 273 2.96 -1.06 -0.08
N ILE A 274 1.82 -0.64 0.46
CA ILE A 274 0.53 -0.90 -0.17
C ILE A 274 0.39 -0.23 -1.53
N GLU A 275 1.06 0.91 -1.73
CA GLU A 275 1.12 1.63 -2.99
C GLU A 275 1.93 0.87 -4.05
N ASN A 276 2.66 -0.18 -3.66
CA ASN A 276 3.42 -1.01 -4.58
C ASN A 276 2.68 -2.32 -4.92
N ILE A 277 1.39 -2.43 -4.62
CA ILE A 277 0.57 -3.61 -4.92
C ILE A 277 -0.47 -3.24 -5.97
N TYR A 278 -0.50 -4.00 -7.06
CA TYR A 278 -1.42 -3.82 -8.17
C TYR A 278 -2.21 -5.11 -8.43
N SER A 279 -3.52 -4.98 -8.59
CA SER A 279 -4.37 -6.06 -9.10
C SER A 279 -4.52 -5.95 -10.62
N ALA A 280 -4.09 -7.00 -11.31
CA ALA A 280 -4.23 -7.17 -12.75
C ALA A 280 -5.59 -7.76 -13.16
N THR A 281 -6.50 -8.04 -12.23
CA THR A 281 -7.76 -8.76 -12.52
C THR A 281 -8.58 -8.10 -13.63
N LYS A 282 -8.64 -6.77 -13.66
CA LYS A 282 -9.47 -6.01 -14.63
C LYS A 282 -8.71 -5.58 -15.88
N ILE A 283 -7.43 -5.23 -15.76
CA ILE A 283 -6.68 -4.59 -16.84
C ILE A 283 -5.57 -5.47 -17.41
N GLY A 284 -5.26 -6.61 -16.80
CA GLY A 284 -4.15 -7.47 -17.20
C GLY A 284 -2.78 -6.97 -16.74
N LYS A 285 -1.78 -7.88 -16.77
CA LYS A 285 -0.41 -7.64 -16.28
C LYS A 285 0.31 -6.55 -17.08
N GLU A 286 0.18 -6.54 -18.41
CA GLU A 286 0.83 -5.58 -19.29
C GLU A 286 0.45 -4.13 -18.96
N ASN A 287 -0.85 -3.85 -18.82
CA ASN A 287 -1.31 -2.50 -18.44
C ASN A 287 -0.88 -2.11 -17.01
N CYS A 288 -0.81 -3.05 -16.07
CA CYS A 288 -0.22 -2.78 -14.75
C CYS A 288 1.26 -2.40 -14.88
N PHE A 289 2.03 -3.09 -15.72
CA PHE A 289 3.45 -2.79 -15.94
C PHE A 289 3.63 -1.39 -16.56
N GLU A 290 2.79 -1.00 -17.52
CA GLU A 290 2.82 0.36 -18.08
C GLU A 290 2.52 1.45 -17.02
N ARG A 291 1.57 1.20 -16.11
CA ARG A 291 1.30 2.09 -14.98
C ARG A 291 2.52 2.21 -14.06
N ILE A 292 3.20 1.10 -13.78
CA ILE A 292 4.43 1.06 -12.99
C ILE A 292 5.54 1.86 -13.69
N VAL A 293 5.72 1.72 -15.00
CA VAL A 293 6.68 2.51 -15.78
C VAL A 293 6.36 4.00 -15.72
N THR A 294 5.09 4.35 -15.81
CA THR A 294 4.63 5.74 -15.70
C THR A 294 4.96 6.34 -14.32
N ARG A 295 4.85 5.53 -13.26
CA ARG A 295 5.14 5.94 -11.88
C ARG A 295 6.64 6.07 -11.59
N PHE A 296 7.43 5.07 -11.94
CA PHE A 296 8.87 5.04 -11.59
C PHE A 296 9.78 5.70 -12.63
N GLY A 297 9.31 5.80 -13.89
CA GLY A 297 10.01 6.46 -14.98
C GLY A 297 10.87 5.53 -15.83
N ARG A 298 10.90 5.79 -17.14
CA ARG A 298 11.54 4.93 -18.16
C ARG A 298 13.05 4.73 -18.03
N LYS A 299 13.72 5.40 -17.10
CA LYS A 299 15.17 5.26 -16.86
C LYS A 299 15.50 4.07 -15.96
N CYS A 300 14.53 3.58 -15.18
CA CYS A 300 14.74 2.42 -14.32
C CYS A 300 14.92 1.14 -15.15
N THR A 301 15.64 0.18 -14.60
CA THR A 301 15.62 -1.21 -15.09
C THR A 301 14.47 -1.95 -14.42
N TYR A 302 13.61 -2.59 -15.21
CA TYR A 302 12.48 -3.36 -14.72
C TYR A 302 12.78 -4.85 -14.87
N VAL A 303 12.76 -5.59 -13.77
CA VAL A 303 12.96 -7.05 -13.77
C VAL A 303 11.66 -7.70 -13.33
N VAL A 304 11.07 -8.51 -14.20
CA VAL A 304 9.81 -9.22 -13.91
C VAL A 304 10.14 -10.62 -13.39
N ILE A 305 9.51 -11.02 -12.29
CA ILE A 305 9.73 -12.31 -11.63
C ILE A 305 8.37 -12.98 -11.48
N GLY A 306 8.20 -14.16 -12.05
CA GLY A 306 6.92 -14.88 -12.02
C GLY A 306 7.02 -16.31 -12.53
N ASP A 307 5.96 -17.10 -12.35
CA ASP A 307 5.84 -18.47 -12.84
C ASP A 307 4.95 -18.59 -14.09
N GLY A 308 4.04 -17.62 -14.29
CA GLY A 308 2.98 -17.64 -15.27
C GLY A 308 3.36 -17.07 -16.64
N GLN A 309 2.55 -17.45 -17.63
CA GLN A 309 2.72 -16.99 -19.02
C GLN A 309 2.28 -15.53 -19.22
N ASP A 310 1.35 -15.03 -18.41
CA ASP A 310 0.80 -13.68 -18.57
C ASP A 310 1.84 -12.59 -18.27
N GLU A 311 2.56 -12.70 -17.15
CA GLU A 311 3.65 -11.80 -16.82
C GLU A 311 4.87 -11.96 -17.74
N GLU A 312 5.15 -13.17 -18.24
CA GLU A 312 6.21 -13.38 -19.22
C GLU A 312 5.88 -12.69 -20.54
N ALA A 313 4.65 -12.85 -21.03
CA ALA A 313 4.18 -12.21 -22.25
C ALA A 313 4.23 -10.68 -22.11
N ALA A 314 3.74 -10.14 -20.99
CA ALA A 314 3.80 -8.71 -20.68
C ALA A 314 5.24 -8.19 -20.58
N ALA A 315 6.13 -8.92 -19.91
CA ALA A 315 7.56 -8.58 -19.82
C ALA A 315 8.20 -8.52 -21.21
N LYS A 316 7.90 -9.52 -22.06
CA LYS A 316 8.40 -9.57 -23.44
C LYS A 316 7.89 -8.41 -24.28
N ALA A 317 6.61 -8.04 -24.18
CA ALA A 317 6.02 -6.92 -24.90
C ALA A 317 6.72 -5.59 -24.57
N LEU A 318 7.10 -5.41 -23.30
CA LEU A 318 7.78 -4.20 -22.81
C LEU A 318 9.32 -4.29 -22.83
N ASN A 319 9.88 -5.39 -23.33
CA ASN A 319 11.33 -5.69 -23.33
C ASN A 319 11.98 -5.69 -21.94
N PHE A 320 11.26 -6.19 -20.93
CA PHE A 320 11.79 -6.37 -19.58
C PHE A 320 12.44 -7.76 -19.44
N PRO A 321 13.63 -7.85 -18.82
CA PRO A 321 14.16 -9.11 -18.35
C PRO A 321 13.13 -9.86 -17.50
N PHE A 322 12.94 -11.15 -17.80
CA PHE A 322 12.03 -12.03 -17.08
C PHE A 322 12.81 -13.14 -16.38
N TRP A 323 12.62 -13.27 -15.08
CA TRP A 323 13.16 -14.34 -14.26
C TRP A 323 12.04 -15.31 -13.89
N ARG A 324 12.02 -16.47 -14.55
CA ARG A 324 10.99 -17.47 -14.32
C ARG A 324 11.25 -18.22 -13.02
N ILE A 325 10.21 -18.38 -12.20
CA ILE A 325 10.21 -19.24 -11.02
C ILE A 325 9.33 -20.45 -11.32
N THR A 326 9.88 -21.65 -11.30
CA THR A 326 9.07 -22.89 -11.37
C THR A 326 9.40 -23.86 -10.26
N SER A 327 10.51 -23.67 -9.53
CA SER A 327 10.88 -24.47 -8.37
C SER A 327 11.74 -23.67 -7.39
N HIS A 328 12.06 -24.27 -6.23
CA HIS A 328 12.99 -23.69 -5.26
C HIS A 328 14.37 -23.37 -5.87
N ASN A 329 14.81 -24.09 -6.91
CA ASN A 329 16.11 -23.88 -7.54
C ASN A 329 16.21 -22.50 -8.19
N GLU A 330 15.16 -22.05 -8.90
CA GLU A 330 15.15 -20.75 -9.56
C GLU A 330 15.10 -19.60 -8.55
N ILE A 331 14.46 -19.79 -7.38
CA ILE A 331 14.50 -18.81 -6.29
C ILE A 331 15.90 -18.75 -5.68
N GLY A 332 16.55 -19.91 -5.47
CA GLY A 332 17.93 -19.96 -5.00
C GLY A 332 18.91 -19.30 -5.98
N ALA A 333 18.72 -19.52 -7.28
CA ALA A 333 19.50 -18.86 -8.32
C ALA A 333 19.26 -17.34 -8.35
N LEU A 334 18.02 -16.90 -8.16
CA LEU A 334 17.69 -15.48 -8.04
C LEU A 334 18.40 -14.85 -6.83
N TYR A 335 18.34 -15.51 -5.68
CA TYR A 335 19.05 -15.07 -4.47
C TYR A 335 20.55 -14.88 -4.74
N ASN A 336 21.20 -15.86 -5.38
CA ASN A 336 22.63 -15.76 -5.69
C ASN A 336 22.94 -14.63 -6.68
N ALA A 337 22.09 -14.43 -7.70
CA ALA A 337 22.26 -13.35 -8.67
C ALA A 337 22.09 -11.97 -8.02
N LEU A 338 21.13 -11.85 -7.09
CA LEU A 338 20.98 -10.66 -6.26
C LEU A 338 22.24 -10.49 -5.40
N ASP A 339 22.64 -11.46 -4.59
CA ASP A 339 23.78 -11.34 -3.65
C ASP A 339 25.10 -10.94 -4.32
N MET A 340 25.30 -11.35 -5.58
CA MET A 340 26.47 -11.00 -6.41
C MET A 340 26.33 -9.69 -7.19
N ASP A 341 25.28 -8.91 -6.94
CA ASP A 341 24.93 -7.65 -7.64
C ASP A 341 24.80 -7.78 -9.17
N PHE A 342 24.46 -8.97 -9.68
CA PHE A 342 24.14 -9.17 -11.10
C PHE A 342 22.74 -8.65 -11.48
N LEU A 343 21.86 -8.52 -10.48
CA LEU A 343 20.49 -8.04 -10.63
C LEU A 343 20.18 -6.83 -9.74
#